data_AF-A0A1Q8JL43-F1
#
_entry.id   AF-A0A1Q8JL43-F1
#
_cell.length_a   1.000
_cell.length_b   1.000
_cell.length_c   1.000
_cell.angle_alpha   90.00
_cell.angle_beta   90.00
_cell.angle_gamma   90.00
#
_symmetry.space_group_name_H-M   'P 1'
#
loop_
_entity.id
_entity.type
_entity.pdbx_description
1 polymer ?
#
loop_
_entity_poly.entity_id
_entity_poly.type
_entity_poly.pdbx_seq_one_letter_code
_entity_poly.pdbx_strand_id
1 'polypeptide(L)'
;MANELHRRAEVQRRAMMTPQQRAEADYVLEVERARKEGESAANQRAASIIGVGFVVACILINVWWVLFFPVFAASICLGVIAYRTRMGAVNLELSNMVVPWDKSPE
;
A
#
# COMPACT_ATOMS: atom_id res chain seq x y z
N MET A 1 24.42 -18.46 22.74
CA MET A 1 25.70 -17.90 22.24
C MET A 1 25.63 -17.37 20.81
N ALA A 2 24.95 -18.04 19.86
CA ALA A 2 24.82 -17.53 18.47
C ALA A 2 24.13 -16.14 18.37
N ASN A 3 23.16 -15.86 19.25
CA ASN A 3 22.38 -14.62 19.23
C ASN A 3 23.20 -13.36 19.61
N GLU A 4 24.23 -13.52 20.46
CA GLU A 4 25.10 -12.40 20.86
C GLU A 4 26.16 -12.08 19.81
N LEU A 5 26.69 -13.10 19.12
CA LEU A 5 27.59 -12.90 17.98
C LEU A 5 26.87 -12.21 16.83
N HIS A 6 25.62 -12.58 16.55
CA HIS A 6 24.78 -11.92 15.56
C HIS A 6 24.50 -10.46 15.92
N ARG A 7 24.14 -10.20 17.19
CA ARG A 7 23.90 -8.85 17.69
C ARG A 7 25.15 -7.96 17.63
N ARG A 8 26.33 -8.49 17.94
CA ARG A 8 27.60 -7.75 17.82
C ARG A 8 27.97 -7.48 16.37
N ALA A 9 27.76 -8.45 15.48
CA ALA A 9 27.97 -8.29 14.05
C ALA A 9 27.01 -7.25 13.44
N GLU A 10 25.74 -7.23 13.84
CA GLU A 10 24.77 -6.20 13.41
C GLU A 10 25.15 -4.80 13.89
N VAL A 11 25.63 -4.66 15.13
CA VAL A 11 26.08 -3.37 15.68
C VAL A 11 27.31 -2.88 14.92
N GLN A 12 28.29 -3.75 14.66
CA GLN A 12 29.46 -3.41 13.83
C GLN A 12 29.06 -3.06 12.40
N ARG A 13 28.10 -3.77 11.81
CA ARG A 13 27.60 -3.50 10.45
C ARG A 13 26.90 -2.14 10.37
N ARG A 14 26.11 -1.76 11.38
CA ARG A 14 25.50 -0.41 11.48
C ARG A 14 26.52 0.69 11.74
N ALA A 15 27.60 0.37 12.47
CA ALA A 15 28.72 1.29 12.69
C ALA A 15 29.57 1.50 11.43
N MET A 16 29.69 0.48 10.57
CA MET A 16 30.40 0.54 9.29
C MET A 16 29.56 1.10 8.13
N MET A 17 28.25 1.26 8.30
CA MET A 17 27.41 1.89 7.29
C MET A 17 27.85 3.33 7.05
N THR A 18 28.22 3.63 5.81
CA THR A 18 28.50 4.98 5.37
C THR A 18 27.23 5.84 5.47
N PRO A 19 27.33 7.16 5.64
CA PRO A 19 26.17 8.04 5.66
C PRO A 19 25.28 7.90 4.41
N GLN A 20 25.86 7.55 3.25
CA GLN A 20 25.12 7.23 2.03
C GLN A 20 24.27 5.94 2.17
N GLN A 21 24.81 4.88 2.76
CA GLN A 21 24.06 3.63 2.99
C GLN A 21 22.93 3.79 4.00
N ARG A 22 23.05 4.72 4.96
CA ARG A 22 21.96 5.05 5.88
C ARG A 22 20.83 5.79 5.16
N ALA A 23 21.16 6.77 4.32
CA ALA A 23 20.18 7.49 3.52
C ALA A 23 19.43 6.58 2.52
N GLU A 24 20.12 5.59 1.93
CA GLU A 24 19.48 4.57 1.09
C GLU A 24 18.51 3.69 1.88
N ALA A 25 18.92 3.22 3.07
CA ALA A 25 18.08 2.40 3.92
C ALA A 25 16.84 3.15 4.40
N ASP A 26 16.99 4.42 4.78
CA ASP A 26 15.88 5.27 5.22
C ASP A 26 14.92 5.56 4.07
N TYR A 27 15.43 5.83 2.85
CA TYR A 27 14.61 6.01 1.65
C TYR A 27 13.78 4.77 1.29
N VAL A 28 14.38 3.58 1.33
CA VAL A 28 13.66 2.32 1.07
C VAL A 28 12.54 2.11 2.10
N LEU A 29 12.82 2.39 3.38
CA LEU A 29 11.82 2.29 4.45
C LEU A 29 10.66 3.28 4.28
N GLU A 30 10.95 4.51 3.86
CA GLU A 30 9.93 5.54 3.59
C GLU A 30 9.04 5.16 2.41
N VAL A 31 9.64 4.67 1.30
CA VAL A 31 8.91 4.18 0.13
C VAL A 31 8.02 2.99 0.48
N GLU A 32 8.53 2.03 1.26
CA GLU A 32 7.73 0.89 1.72
C GLU A 32 6.58 1.31 2.63
N ARG A 33 6.81 2.28 3.54
CA ARG A 33 5.76 2.81 4.41
C ARG A 33 4.67 3.51 3.59
N ALA A 34 5.06 4.41 2.68
CA ALA A 34 4.12 5.11 1.80
C ALA A 34 3.31 4.14 0.92
N ARG A 35 3.94 3.08 0.42
CA ARG A 35 3.25 2.01 -0.32
C ARG A 35 2.24 1.27 0.55
N LYS A 36 2.63 0.85 1.76
CA LYS A 36 1.73 0.14 2.69
C LYS A 36 0.56 1.00 3.14
N GLU A 37 0.78 2.27 3.44
CA GLU A 37 -0.27 3.23 3.79
C GLU A 37 -1.21 3.47 2.61
N GLY A 38 -0.65 3.61 1.40
CA GLY A 38 -1.40 3.72 0.15
C GLY A 38 -2.28 2.50 -0.14
N GLU A 39 -1.73 1.30 0.04
CA GLU A 39 -2.44 0.02 -0.15
C GLU A 39 -3.54 -0.16 0.91
N SER A 40 -3.25 0.14 2.17
CA SER A 40 -4.24 0.09 3.25
C SER A 40 -5.41 1.04 2.99
N ALA A 41 -5.13 2.28 2.60
CA ALA A 41 -6.16 3.26 2.26
C ALA A 41 -6.96 2.86 1.01
N ALA A 42 -6.30 2.30 -0.01
CA ALA A 42 -6.97 1.79 -1.21
C ALA A 42 -7.90 0.61 -0.88
N ASN A 43 -7.42 -0.32 -0.06
CA ASN A 43 -8.20 -1.49 0.36
C ASN A 43 -9.39 -1.08 1.23
N GLN A 44 -9.22 -0.13 2.16
CA GLN A 44 -10.31 0.38 2.99
C GLN A 44 -11.43 1.02 2.16
N ARG A 45 -11.07 1.81 1.13
CA ARG A 45 -12.04 2.39 0.20
C ARG A 45 -12.72 1.34 -0.68
N ALA A 46 -11.99 0.36 -1.18
CA ALA A 46 -12.56 -0.72 -1.95
C ALA A 46 -13.54 -1.55 -1.11
N ALA A 47 -13.15 -1.89 0.12
CA ALA A 47 -13.97 -2.63 1.06
C ALA A 47 -15.24 -1.87 1.45
N SER A 48 -15.18 -0.55 1.64
CA SER A 48 -16.37 0.24 1.96
C SER A 48 -17.36 0.30 0.78
N ILE A 49 -16.87 0.45 -0.46
CA ILE A 49 -17.70 0.42 -1.67
C ILE A 49 -18.38 -0.94 -1.82
N ILE A 50 -17.63 -2.04 -1.68
CA ILE A 50 -18.16 -3.41 -1.76
C ILE A 50 -19.18 -3.66 -0.65
N GLY A 51 -18.87 -3.22 0.58
CA GLY A 51 -19.75 -3.38 1.74
C GLY A 51 -21.08 -2.65 1.57
N VAL A 52 -21.06 -1.38 1.14
CA VAL A 52 -22.29 -0.62 0.84
C VAL A 52 -23.08 -1.30 -0.27
N GLY A 53 -22.40 -1.70 -1.33
CA GLY A 53 -23.01 -2.41 -2.46
C GLY A 53 -23.68 -3.73 -2.08
N PHE A 54 -23.06 -4.50 -1.18
CA PHE A 54 -23.63 -5.71 -0.61
C PHE A 54 -24.91 -5.43 0.18
N VAL A 55 -24.90 -4.41 1.04
CA VAL A 55 -26.09 -4.00 1.81
C VAL A 55 -27.24 -3.61 0.87
N VAL A 56 -26.96 -2.81 -0.15
CA VAL A 56 -27.96 -2.41 -1.16
C VAL A 56 -28.50 -3.64 -1.90
N ALA A 57 -27.64 -4.59 -2.28
CA ALA A 57 -28.05 -5.83 -2.91
C ALA A 57 -28.97 -6.65 -1.98
N CYS A 58 -28.61 -6.82 -0.70
CA CYS A 58 -29.44 -7.53 0.27
C CYS A 58 -30.83 -6.90 0.47
N ILE A 59 -30.95 -5.58 0.43
CA ILE A 59 -32.25 -4.89 0.45
C ILE A 59 -33.06 -5.26 -0.80
N LEU A 60 -32.41 -5.26 -1.97
CA LEU A 60 -33.05 -5.59 -3.24
C LEU A 60 -33.50 -7.04 -3.36
N ILE A 61 -32.93 -8.00 -2.63
CA ILE A 61 -33.44 -9.39 -2.60
C ILE A 61 -34.92 -9.42 -2.21
N ASN A 62 -35.33 -8.58 -1.26
CA ASN A 62 -36.69 -8.56 -0.73
C ASN A 62 -37.69 -7.86 -1.67
N VAL A 63 -37.20 -7.10 -2.65
CA VAL A 63 -38.03 -6.32 -3.59
C VAL A 63 -38.01 -6.96 -4.98
N TRP A 64 -36.81 -7.26 -5.48
CA TRP A 64 -36.56 -7.81 -6.81
C TRP A 64 -35.25 -8.60 -6.83
N TRP A 65 -35.37 -9.90 -6.56
CA TRP A 65 -34.24 -10.84 -6.48
C TRP A 65 -33.36 -10.88 -7.74
N VAL A 66 -33.94 -10.60 -8.91
CA VAL A 66 -33.21 -10.54 -10.20
C VAL A 66 -32.16 -9.41 -10.20
N LEU A 67 -32.39 -8.33 -9.45
CA LEU A 67 -31.46 -7.20 -9.36
C LEU A 67 -30.32 -7.42 -8.35
N PHE A 68 -30.41 -8.45 -7.50
CA PHE A 68 -29.37 -8.73 -6.50
C PHE A 68 -27.99 -8.91 -7.14
N PHE A 69 -27.91 -9.86 -8.07
CA PHE A 69 -26.66 -10.25 -8.70
C PHE A 69 -25.99 -9.11 -9.50
N PRO A 70 -26.69 -8.36 -10.38
CA PRO A 70 -26.08 -7.27 -11.12
C PRO A 70 -25.62 -6.12 -10.21
N VAL A 71 -26.37 -5.78 -9.15
CA VAL A 71 -25.98 -4.72 -8.22
C VAL A 71 -24.75 -5.13 -7.40
N PHE A 72 -24.72 -6.38 -6.92
CA PHE A 72 -23.57 -6.89 -6.19
C PHE A 72 -22.32 -6.96 -7.10
N ALA A 73 -22.45 -7.47 -8.32
CA ALA A 73 -21.37 -7.51 -9.30
C ALA A 73 -20.84 -6.11 -9.66
N ALA A 74 -21.72 -5.14 -9.87
CA ALA A 74 -21.34 -3.75 -10.12
C ALA A 74 -20.55 -3.14 -8.96
N SER A 75 -20.93 -3.48 -7.73
CA SER A 75 -20.25 -3.00 -6.52
C SER A 75 -18.83 -3.55 -6.37
N ILE A 76 -18.64 -4.84 -6.72
CA ILE A 76 -17.30 -5.44 -6.80
C ILE A 76 -16.46 -4.75 -7.87
N CYS A 77 -17.00 -4.55 -9.07
CA CYS A 77 -16.31 -3.85 -10.15
C CYS A 77 -15.88 -2.42 -9.73
N LEU A 78 -16.78 -1.67 -9.09
CA LEU A 78 -16.47 -0.33 -8.60
C LEU A 78 -15.39 -0.35 -7.51
N GLY A 79 -15.43 -1.33 -6.59
CA GLY A 79 -14.39 -1.52 -5.59
C GLY A 79 -13.02 -1.79 -6.21
N VAL A 80 -12.95 -2.66 -7.21
CA VAL A 80 -11.71 -2.96 -7.95
C VAL A 80 -11.19 -1.73 -8.70
N ILE A 81 -12.07 -0.98 -9.37
CA ILE A 81 -11.68 0.25 -10.07
C ILE A 81 -11.11 1.25 -9.06
N ALA A 82 -11.81 1.51 -7.96
CA ALA A 82 -11.37 2.45 -6.91
C ALA A 82 -10.02 2.06 -6.32
N TYR A 83 -9.80 0.75 -6.07
CA TYR A 83 -8.51 0.23 -5.63
C TYR A 83 -7.39 0.53 -6.64
N ARG A 84 -7.62 0.21 -7.92
CA ARG A 84 -6.64 0.43 -8.99
C ARG A 84 -6.33 1.90 -9.20
N THR A 85 -7.34 2.77 -9.15
CA THR A 85 -7.14 4.22 -9.26
C THR A 85 -6.29 4.75 -8.12
N ARG A 86 -6.53 4.31 -6.88
CA ARG A 86 -5.73 4.77 -5.73
C ARG A 86 -4.30 4.23 -5.77
N MET A 87 -4.10 2.96 -6.15
CA MET A 87 -2.77 2.40 -6.33
C MET A 87 -2.00 3.07 -7.47
N GLY A 88 -2.68 3.46 -8.55
CA GLY A 88 -2.09 4.26 -9.62
C GLY A 88 -1.58 5.62 -9.14
N ALA A 89 -2.35 6.30 -8.28
CA ALA A 89 -1.93 7.56 -7.66
C ALA A 89 -0.72 7.37 -6.72
N VAL A 90 -0.72 6.32 -5.90
CA VAL A 90 0.41 5.98 -5.01
C VAL A 90 1.68 5.68 -5.82
N ASN A 91 1.56 4.94 -6.92
CA ASN A 91 2.69 4.68 -7.80
C ASN A 91 3.26 5.97 -8.43
N LEU A 92 2.39 6.91 -8.78
CA LEU A 92 2.80 8.22 -9.32
C LEU A 92 3.48 9.08 -8.24
N GLU A 93 2.93 9.09 -7.02
CA GLU A 93 3.52 9.77 -5.84
C GLU A 93 4.93 9.20 -5.56
N LEU A 94 5.08 7.88 -5.57
CA LEU A 94 6.37 7.21 -5.38
C LEU A 94 7.35 7.48 -6.52
N SER A 95 6.91 7.52 -7.79
CA SER A 95 7.79 7.83 -8.92
C SER A 95 8.32 9.27 -8.91
N ASN A 96 7.63 10.17 -8.21
CA ASN A 96 8.04 11.58 -8.05
C ASN A 96 8.92 11.80 -6.81
N MET A 97 9.10 10.80 -5.94
CA MET A 97 10.02 10.91 -4.81
C MET A 97 11.45 10.90 -5.35
N VAL A 98 12.17 12.01 -5.14
CA VAL A 98 13.56 12.15 -5.56
C VAL A 98 14.42 11.18 -4.78
N VAL A 99 15.18 10.42 -5.54
CA VAL A 99 16.07 9.40 -5.03
C VAL A 99 17.32 10.07 -4.43
N PRO A 100 17.73 9.75 -3.19
CA PRO A 100 18.75 10.53 -2.48
C PRO A 100 20.15 10.47 -3.11
N TRP A 101 20.48 9.44 -3.90
CA TRP A 101 21.77 9.33 -4.60
C TRP A 101 21.89 10.17 -5.87
N ASP A 102 20.77 10.68 -6.40
CA ASP A 102 20.75 11.62 -7.54
C ASP A 102 21.19 13.03 -7.13
N LYS A 103 21.34 13.27 -5.82
CA LYS A 103 21.81 14.55 -5.25
C LYS A 103 23.28 14.50 -4.83
N SER A 104 24.10 13.57 -5.31
CA SER A 104 25.53 13.58 -4.96
C SER A 104 26.18 14.85 -5.53
N PRO A 105 26.67 15.77 -4.69
CA PRO A 105 27.47 16.88 -5.18
C PRO A 105 28.81 16.31 -5.67
N GLU A 106 29.12 16.55 -6.94
CA GLU A 106 30.52 16.55 -7.41
C GLU A 106 31.35 17.57 -6.62
#